data_AF-A0A498SJQ7-F1
#
_entry.id   AF-A0A498SJQ7-F1
#
_cell.length_a   1.000
_cell.length_b   1.000
_cell.length_c   1.000
_cell.angle_alpha   90.00
_cell.angle_beta   90.00
_cell.angle_gamma   90.00
#
_symmetry.space_group_name_H-M   'P 1'
#
loop_
_entity.id
_entity.type
_entity.pdbx_description
1 polymer ?
#
loop_
_entity_poly.entity_id
_entity_poly.type
_entity_poly.pdbx_seq_one_letter_code
_entity_poly.pdbx_strand_id
1 'polypeptide(L)'
;MPNMASMDDGYLILHGELERWKQVRVPTYKCYYQGLSGGLYPNISWYQLIGNPIEVPRSKRLRVPHDQFVVRCYNKTLLGMISNKPFYNDSIFYERAFVTFSKMDDILTRKNSEFTHANPEKPSLNILVLDSVSRNQFLRHMHKTVEYMKQLGFIILEGYTKVGDNSAVNLLPILAGKSILPQVGGNGDEVLPLNKIISLEDIDFLWKMMEDRKCITMVNDDIGDVLRGLFYYPNETFQGYKTPPAHFYFRPFHLFNTRHNIIPVNGQCLRTGEICAEVYLDIWETFATKFKDFCHFSFNFITDLTHNNPNYIEAIDDRLATSLQRLHDNGIFNSMALVIMGDHGNRINSIQRTYVGRIEERAPLFSIRLPDAFIYKYQQEIGNLKKNTK
;
A
#
# COMPACT_ATOMS: atom_id res chain seq x y z
N MET A 1 6.94 22.26 -9.27
CA MET A 1 7.03 22.16 -10.74
C MET A 1 5.97 21.18 -11.21
N PRO A 2 5.43 21.32 -12.43
CA PRO A 2 4.51 20.33 -12.99
C PRO A 2 5.12 18.91 -12.92
N ASN A 3 4.26 17.88 -12.81
CA ASN A 3 4.67 16.47 -12.85
C ASN A 3 5.42 16.19 -14.16
N MET A 4 6.75 16.15 -14.10
CA MET A 4 7.60 15.95 -15.29
C MET A 4 7.62 14.50 -15.77
N ALA A 5 7.40 13.55 -14.88
CA ALA A 5 7.29 12.15 -15.21
C ALA A 5 6.02 11.55 -14.60
N SER A 6 5.44 10.59 -15.31
CA SER A 6 4.32 9.77 -14.84
C SER A 6 4.48 8.33 -15.31
N MET A 7 3.64 7.47 -14.73
CA MET A 7 3.46 6.09 -15.16
C MET A 7 2.15 5.99 -15.94
N ASP A 8 2.21 5.36 -17.11
CA ASP A 8 1.05 5.07 -17.96
C ASP A 8 1.10 3.61 -18.39
N ASP A 9 0.17 2.81 -17.86
CA ASP A 9 0.05 1.37 -18.11
C ASP A 9 1.37 0.59 -17.88
N GLY A 10 2.07 0.94 -16.80
CA GLY A 10 3.37 0.33 -16.45
C GLY A 10 4.58 0.87 -17.22
N TYR A 11 4.39 1.87 -18.09
CA TYR A 11 5.48 2.55 -18.80
C TYR A 11 5.77 3.92 -18.18
N LEU A 12 7.03 4.22 -17.96
CA LEU A 12 7.51 5.54 -17.57
C LEU A 12 7.45 6.47 -18.77
N ILE A 13 6.83 7.64 -18.60
CA ILE A 13 6.80 8.70 -19.60
C ILE A 13 7.38 9.97 -18.98
N LEU A 14 8.39 10.53 -19.64
CA LEU A 14 8.87 11.87 -19.35
C LEU A 14 8.12 12.88 -20.22
N HIS A 15 7.29 13.69 -19.58
CA HIS A 15 6.52 14.74 -20.23
C HIS A 15 7.44 15.87 -20.70
N GLY A 16 7.30 16.22 -21.99
CA GLY A 16 7.85 17.45 -22.51
C GLY A 16 7.00 18.64 -22.07
N GLU A 17 7.59 19.83 -22.03
CA GLU A 17 6.84 21.07 -21.83
C GLU A 17 5.89 21.26 -23.02
N LEU A 18 4.58 21.17 -22.78
CA LEU A 18 3.56 21.18 -23.85
C LEU A 18 3.49 22.55 -24.56
N GLU A 19 3.88 23.62 -23.88
CA GLU A 19 3.86 24.97 -24.41
C GLU A 19 5.24 25.37 -24.97
N ARG A 20 5.30 25.59 -26.30
CA ARG A 20 6.55 25.95 -27.02
C ARG A 20 7.26 27.19 -26.45
N TRP A 21 6.54 28.15 -25.89
CA TRP A 21 7.14 29.37 -25.33
C TRP A 21 7.74 29.15 -23.93
N LYS A 22 7.27 28.16 -23.17
CA LYS A 22 7.88 27.75 -21.90
C LYS A 22 9.13 26.89 -22.12
N GLN A 23 9.20 26.14 -23.22
CA GLN A 23 10.40 25.35 -23.60
C GLN A 23 11.68 26.19 -23.68
N VAL A 24 11.58 27.47 -24.08
CA VAL A 24 12.71 28.41 -24.14
C VAL A 24 13.23 28.79 -22.74
N ARG A 25 12.41 28.65 -21.69
CA ARG A 25 12.77 28.97 -20.29
C ARG A 25 13.18 27.76 -19.47
N VAL A 26 12.96 26.53 -19.95
CA VAL A 26 13.39 25.33 -19.24
C VAL A 26 14.88 25.12 -19.53
N PRO A 27 15.76 25.14 -18.51
CA PRO A 27 17.19 24.92 -18.72
C PRO A 27 17.42 23.56 -19.37
N THR A 28 18.51 23.40 -20.13
CA THR A 28 18.91 22.08 -20.65
C THR A 28 18.92 21.10 -19.49
N TYR A 29 18.23 19.97 -19.61
CA TYR A 29 18.12 18.99 -18.53
C TYR A 29 18.16 17.57 -19.05
N LYS A 30 18.62 16.67 -18.20
CA LYS A 30 18.58 15.22 -18.41
C LYS A 30 17.96 14.53 -17.21
N CYS A 31 17.11 13.56 -17.47
CA CYS A 31 16.47 12.75 -16.44
C CYS A 31 17.01 11.33 -16.50
N TYR A 32 17.18 10.72 -15.32
CA TYR A 32 17.66 9.37 -15.18
C TYR A 32 16.77 8.62 -14.22
N TYR A 33 16.57 7.33 -14.48
CA TYR A 33 15.97 6.43 -13.51
C TYR A 33 17.01 5.49 -12.89
N GLN A 34 16.75 5.04 -11.67
CA GLN A 34 17.54 4.04 -10.97
C GLN A 34 16.63 3.22 -10.05
N GLY A 35 16.81 1.90 -10.01
CA GLY A 35 15.97 1.01 -9.20
C GLY A 35 16.13 1.28 -7.70
N LEU A 36 15.10 0.92 -6.93
CA LEU A 36 15.10 0.97 -5.47
C LEU A 36 15.03 -0.45 -4.88
N SER A 37 15.77 -0.68 -3.80
CA SER A 37 15.78 -1.91 -3.00
C SER A 37 16.08 -1.58 -1.53
N GLY A 38 16.20 -2.59 -0.66
CA GLY A 38 16.51 -2.43 0.77
C GLY A 38 15.27 -2.57 1.67
N GLY A 39 15.28 -1.93 2.84
CA GLY A 39 14.18 -2.03 3.80
C GLY A 39 13.98 -3.42 4.43
N LEU A 40 15.02 -4.25 4.40
CA LEU A 40 15.01 -5.60 4.97
C LEU A 40 16.03 -5.69 6.12
N TYR A 41 15.79 -6.61 7.05
CA TYR A 41 16.74 -6.91 8.12
C TYR A 41 18.11 -7.31 7.53
N PRO A 42 19.23 -6.82 8.08
CA PRO A 42 19.36 -5.99 9.29
C PRO A 42 19.21 -4.48 9.06
N ASN A 43 19.15 -4.01 7.81
CA ASN A 43 19.13 -2.58 7.49
C ASN A 43 17.72 -2.06 7.14
N ILE A 44 16.79 -2.23 8.09
CA ILE A 44 15.35 -2.00 7.89
C ILE A 44 14.96 -0.54 7.62
N SER A 45 15.78 0.40 8.06
CA SER A 45 15.50 1.84 7.99
C SER A 45 16.12 2.51 6.77
N TRP A 46 16.77 1.74 5.89
CA TRP A 46 17.51 2.29 4.75
C TRP A 46 17.11 1.64 3.43
N TYR A 47 17.00 2.46 2.39
CA TYR A 47 16.84 2.04 1.00
C TYR A 47 18.18 2.07 0.27
N GLN A 48 18.30 1.33 -0.82
CA GLN A 48 19.48 1.32 -1.69
C GLN A 48 19.05 1.61 -3.11
N LEU A 49 19.84 2.44 -3.79
CA LEU A 49 19.72 2.61 -5.23
C LEU A 49 20.48 1.49 -5.93
N ILE A 50 19.83 0.80 -6.87
CA ILE A 50 20.38 -0.37 -7.56
C ILE A 50 20.55 -0.10 -9.06
N GLY A 51 21.63 -0.64 -9.63
CA GLY A 51 22.01 -0.40 -11.01
C GLY A 51 22.66 0.98 -11.24
N ASN A 52 23.12 1.24 -12.45
CA ASN A 52 23.60 2.56 -12.85
C ASN A 52 22.41 3.46 -13.25
N PRO A 53 22.50 4.79 -13.09
CA PRO A 53 21.48 5.69 -13.62
C PRO A 53 21.33 5.55 -15.13
N ILE A 54 20.10 5.31 -15.61
CA ILE A 54 19.79 5.15 -17.04
C ILE A 54 18.99 6.36 -17.52
N GLU A 55 19.45 6.98 -18.61
CA GLU A 55 18.81 8.18 -19.17
C GLU A 55 17.39 7.86 -19.67
N VAL A 56 16.41 8.66 -19.23
CA VAL A 56 15.02 8.53 -19.66
C VAL A 56 14.82 9.36 -20.93
N PRO A 57 14.48 8.72 -22.07
CA PRO A 57 14.21 9.46 -23.30
C PRO A 57 12.94 10.31 -23.16
N ARG A 58 12.98 11.54 -23.69
CA ARG A 58 11.82 12.45 -23.68
C ARG A 58 10.69 11.94 -24.56
N SER A 59 9.45 12.07 -24.07
CA SER A 59 8.23 11.76 -24.82
C SER A 59 8.17 10.35 -25.43
N LYS A 60 8.91 9.40 -24.86
CA LYS A 60 8.86 7.98 -25.22
C LYS A 60 8.36 7.18 -24.03
N ARG A 61 7.57 6.14 -24.31
CA ARG A 61 7.19 5.12 -23.34
C ARG A 61 8.40 4.25 -23.05
N LEU A 62 8.86 4.23 -21.80
CA LEU A 62 9.99 3.44 -21.36
C LEU A 62 9.53 2.40 -20.35
N ARG A 63 9.78 1.12 -20.64
CA ARG A 63 9.58 0.05 -19.65
C ARG A 63 10.78 0.02 -18.71
N VAL A 64 10.53 0.21 -17.42
CA VAL A 64 11.57 0.19 -16.40
C VAL A 64 11.63 -1.22 -15.79
N PRO A 65 12.79 -1.90 -15.78
CA PRO A 65 12.91 -3.28 -15.29
C PRO A 65 13.01 -3.36 -13.76
N HIS A 66 12.27 -2.49 -13.04
CA HIS A 66 12.22 -2.44 -11.59
C HIS A 66 10.80 -2.12 -11.14
N ASP A 67 10.29 -2.85 -10.14
CA ASP A 67 8.95 -2.59 -9.58
C ASP A 67 8.88 -1.30 -8.77
N GLN A 68 10.03 -0.77 -8.35
CA GLN A 68 10.14 0.49 -7.64
C GLN A 68 11.46 1.16 -8.02
N PHE A 69 11.42 2.45 -8.29
CA PHE A 69 12.57 3.20 -8.79
C PHE A 69 12.39 4.69 -8.56
N VAL A 70 13.48 5.45 -8.67
CA VAL A 70 13.47 6.92 -8.59
C VAL A 70 13.79 7.48 -9.95
N VAL A 71 13.10 8.54 -10.34
CA VAL A 71 13.48 9.41 -11.46
C VAL A 71 14.03 10.71 -10.90
N ARG A 72 15.23 11.09 -11.35
CA ARG A 72 15.87 12.37 -11.03
C ARG A 72 16.17 13.14 -12.29
N CYS A 73 15.76 14.40 -12.34
CA CYS A 73 16.14 15.32 -13.41
C CYS A 73 17.14 16.34 -12.90
N TYR A 74 18.23 16.46 -13.65
CA TYR A 74 19.34 17.34 -13.39
C TYR A 74 19.30 18.49 -14.38
N ASN A 75 19.51 19.70 -13.88
CA ASN A 75 19.92 20.81 -14.73
C ASN A 75 21.23 20.39 -15.41
N LYS A 76 21.42 20.76 -16.67
CA LYS A 76 22.59 20.50 -17.51
C LYS A 76 22.94 21.76 -18.32
N THR A 77 22.62 22.93 -17.81
CA THR A 77 23.09 24.21 -18.35
C THR A 77 24.61 24.27 -18.27
N LEU A 78 25.27 24.62 -19.36
CA LEU A 78 26.72 24.80 -19.41
C LEU A 78 27.09 26.02 -18.54
N LEU A 79 27.91 25.82 -17.51
CA LEU A 79 28.39 26.89 -16.63
C LEU A 79 29.73 27.46 -17.11
N GLY A 80 30.53 26.66 -17.82
CA GLY A 80 31.80 27.09 -18.37
C GLY A 80 32.64 25.93 -18.89
N MET A 81 33.91 26.21 -19.19
CA MET A 81 34.89 25.21 -19.61
C MET A 81 36.00 25.12 -18.56
N ILE A 82 36.25 23.94 -18.01
CA ILE A 82 37.36 23.66 -17.09
C ILE A 82 38.34 22.72 -17.79
N SER A 83 39.57 23.17 -18.03
CA SER A 83 40.59 22.39 -18.77
C SER A 83 40.08 21.87 -20.13
N ASN A 84 39.44 22.75 -20.92
CA ASN A 84 38.78 22.43 -22.20
C ASN A 84 37.68 21.36 -22.15
N LYS A 85 37.19 21.00 -20.96
CA LYS A 85 36.01 20.15 -20.78
C LYS A 85 34.81 20.99 -20.36
N PRO A 86 33.62 20.77 -20.93
CA PRO A 86 32.41 21.48 -20.51
C PRO A 86 32.06 21.10 -19.07
N PHE A 87 31.85 22.12 -18.23
CA PHE A 87 31.37 22.00 -16.86
C PHE A 87 29.90 22.43 -16.81
N TYR A 88 29.04 21.51 -16.42
CA TYR A 88 27.60 21.73 -16.38
C TYR A 88 27.12 21.97 -14.96
N ASN A 89 25.99 22.68 -14.82
CA ASN A 89 25.20 22.59 -13.61
C ASN A 89 24.73 21.13 -13.46
N ASP A 90 24.70 20.62 -12.23
CA ASP A 90 24.23 19.26 -11.90
C ASP A 90 23.24 19.30 -10.73
N SER A 91 22.55 20.43 -10.53
CA SER A 91 21.51 20.53 -9.51
C SER A 91 20.28 19.70 -9.87
N ILE A 92 19.77 18.94 -8.90
CA ILE A 92 18.50 18.23 -9.01
C ILE A 92 17.37 19.23 -8.82
N PHE A 93 16.44 19.25 -9.76
CA PHE A 93 15.25 20.10 -9.66
C PHE A 93 13.93 19.31 -9.71
N TYR A 94 14.01 18.02 -10.01
CA TYR A 94 12.90 17.08 -9.94
C TYR A 94 13.40 15.73 -9.42
N GLU A 95 12.70 15.19 -8.44
CA GLU A 95 12.94 13.87 -7.86
C GLU A 95 11.59 13.27 -7.49
N ARG A 96 11.32 12.06 -7.99
CA ARG A 96 10.08 11.34 -7.67
C ARG A 96 10.34 9.84 -7.69
N ALA A 97 9.82 9.14 -6.67
CA ALA A 97 9.79 7.69 -6.66
C ALA A 97 8.52 7.20 -7.35
N PHE A 98 8.62 6.05 -8.00
CA PHE A 98 7.54 5.39 -8.71
C PHE A 98 7.48 3.92 -8.32
N VAL A 99 6.27 3.37 -8.43
CA VAL A 99 5.99 1.94 -8.33
C VAL A 99 5.39 1.45 -9.65
N THR A 100 5.72 0.22 -10.00
CA THR A 100 5.17 -0.54 -11.13
C THR A 100 5.22 -2.02 -10.79
N PHE A 101 4.73 -2.86 -11.70
CA PHE A 101 4.66 -4.31 -11.53
C PHE A 101 5.45 -5.03 -12.63
N SER A 102 6.58 -4.45 -13.03
CA SER A 102 7.29 -4.81 -14.24
C SER A 102 7.93 -6.19 -14.23
N LYS A 103 8.21 -6.77 -13.05
CA LYS A 103 8.65 -8.17 -12.94
C LYS A 103 7.64 -9.16 -13.50
N MET A 104 6.34 -8.85 -13.41
CA MET A 104 5.30 -9.78 -13.83
C MET A 104 4.77 -9.53 -15.24
N ASP A 105 5.07 -8.39 -15.87
CA ASP A 105 4.70 -8.12 -17.26
C ASP A 105 5.18 -9.24 -18.23
N ASP A 106 6.39 -9.76 -18.01
CA ASP A 106 6.95 -10.85 -18.83
C ASP A 106 6.42 -12.23 -18.47
N ILE A 107 5.82 -12.39 -17.28
CA ILE A 107 5.29 -13.67 -16.81
C ILE A 107 3.84 -13.83 -17.27
N LEU A 108 3.05 -12.75 -17.18
CA LEU A 108 1.66 -12.71 -17.64
C LEU A 108 1.51 -12.98 -19.13
N THR A 109 2.54 -12.71 -19.94
CA THR A 109 2.53 -12.92 -21.39
C THR A 109 2.95 -14.34 -21.82
N ARG A 110 3.43 -15.18 -20.89
CA ARG A 110 3.80 -16.57 -21.19
C ARG A 110 2.57 -17.46 -21.20
N LYS A 111 2.42 -18.29 -22.25
CA LYS A 111 1.29 -19.25 -22.40
C LYS A 111 1.15 -20.23 -21.22
N ASN A 112 2.23 -20.51 -20.50
CA ASN A 112 2.23 -21.36 -19.30
C ASN A 112 2.60 -20.51 -18.08
N SER A 113 1.71 -19.61 -17.69
CA SER A 113 1.79 -18.90 -16.40
C SER A 113 1.70 -19.93 -15.27
N GLU A 114 2.58 -19.82 -14.27
CA GLU A 114 2.49 -20.63 -13.05
C GLU A 114 1.35 -20.19 -12.12
N PHE A 115 0.76 -19.01 -12.37
CA PHE A 115 -0.31 -18.43 -11.57
C PHE A 115 -1.69 -18.97 -11.97
N THR A 116 -2.52 -19.20 -10.96
CA THR A 116 -3.92 -19.61 -11.13
C THR A 116 -4.75 -18.45 -11.68
N HIS A 117 -5.70 -18.72 -12.58
CA HIS A 117 -6.65 -17.72 -13.05
C HIS A 117 -7.66 -17.31 -11.97
N ALA A 118 -8.23 -16.12 -12.12
CA ALA A 118 -9.25 -15.62 -11.21
C ALA A 118 -10.47 -16.56 -11.17
N ASN A 119 -10.95 -16.86 -9.97
CA ASN A 119 -12.07 -17.79 -9.76
C ASN A 119 -13.09 -17.18 -8.78
N PRO A 120 -14.33 -16.89 -9.22
CA PRO A 120 -15.38 -16.32 -8.38
C PRO A 120 -15.75 -17.14 -7.14
N GLU A 121 -15.53 -18.46 -7.14
CA GLU A 121 -15.80 -19.36 -6.02
C GLU A 121 -14.59 -19.58 -5.10
N LYS A 122 -13.41 -19.12 -5.53
CA LYS A 122 -12.14 -19.16 -4.79
C LYS A 122 -11.47 -17.79 -4.93
N PRO A 123 -12.05 -16.76 -4.32
CA PRO A 123 -11.75 -15.38 -4.66
C PRO A 123 -10.28 -15.02 -4.40
N SER A 124 -9.80 -14.07 -5.19
CA SER A 124 -8.69 -13.20 -4.83
C SER A 124 -9.05 -12.43 -3.56
N LEU A 125 -8.08 -12.00 -2.77
CA LEU A 125 -8.35 -11.31 -1.51
C LEU A 125 -7.48 -10.07 -1.35
N ASN A 126 -8.14 -8.91 -1.31
CA ASN A 126 -7.48 -7.65 -1.00
C ASN A 126 -7.92 -7.14 0.37
N ILE A 127 -6.95 -6.76 1.19
CA ILE A 127 -7.15 -6.21 2.52
C ILE A 127 -6.55 -4.80 2.52
N LEU A 128 -7.41 -3.80 2.72
CA LEU A 128 -7.05 -2.42 2.92
C LEU A 128 -7.28 -2.06 4.38
N VAL A 129 -6.20 -1.83 5.11
CA VAL A 129 -6.21 -1.47 6.52
C VAL A 129 -5.84 0.00 6.67
N LEU A 130 -6.68 0.75 7.38
CA LEU A 130 -6.46 2.13 7.76
C LEU A 130 -6.11 2.19 9.26
N ASP A 131 -4.89 2.59 9.60
CA ASP A 131 -4.43 2.63 10.99
C ASP A 131 -5.30 3.56 11.84
N SER A 132 -5.66 3.15 13.06
CA SER A 132 -6.31 4.03 14.03
C SER A 132 -7.71 4.49 13.60
N VAL A 133 -8.41 3.71 12.78
CA VAL A 133 -9.77 4.00 12.30
C VAL A 133 -10.82 3.16 13.01
N SER A 134 -11.65 3.84 13.82
CA SER A 134 -12.85 3.22 14.40
C SER A 134 -13.98 3.11 13.38
N ARG A 135 -14.91 2.18 13.60
CA ARG A 135 -16.11 2.07 12.76
C ARG A 135 -16.89 3.39 12.75
N ASN A 136 -17.12 3.98 13.91
CA ASN A 136 -17.92 5.21 14.02
C ASN A 136 -17.22 6.41 13.35
N GLN A 137 -15.90 6.51 13.48
CA GLN A 137 -15.12 7.54 12.78
C GLN A 137 -15.24 7.38 11.27
N PHE A 138 -15.09 6.16 10.75
CA PHE A 138 -15.25 5.89 9.33
C PHE A 138 -16.65 6.28 8.84
N LEU A 139 -17.70 5.86 9.57
CA LEU A 139 -19.09 6.20 9.23
C LEU A 139 -19.38 7.71 9.24
N ARG A 140 -18.67 8.51 10.03
CA ARG A 140 -18.84 9.97 10.09
C ARG A 140 -18.08 10.71 8.99
N HIS A 141 -16.84 10.32 8.72
CA HIS A 141 -15.93 11.09 7.86
C HIS A 141 -15.83 10.57 6.42
N MET A 142 -16.26 9.33 6.17
CA MET A 142 -16.15 8.69 4.86
C MET A 142 -17.54 8.48 4.21
N HIS A 143 -18.39 9.51 4.25
CA HIS A 143 -19.80 9.39 3.88
C HIS A 143 -20.02 8.92 2.44
N LYS A 144 -19.24 9.42 1.46
CA LYS A 144 -19.35 9.01 0.06
C LYS A 144 -18.91 7.56 -0.13
N THR A 145 -17.79 7.19 0.49
CA THR A 145 -17.28 5.82 0.48
C THR A 145 -18.28 4.87 1.12
N VAL A 146 -18.85 5.22 2.27
CA VAL A 146 -19.83 4.40 2.99
C VAL A 146 -21.11 4.21 2.18
N GLU A 147 -21.60 5.26 1.54
CA GLU A 147 -22.75 5.17 0.63
C GLU A 147 -22.48 4.18 -0.49
N TYR A 148 -21.32 4.29 -1.15
CA TYR A 148 -20.97 3.40 -2.24
C TYR A 148 -20.72 1.95 -1.77
N MET A 149 -20.08 1.75 -0.62
CA MET A 149 -19.92 0.43 0.00
C MET A 149 -21.27 -0.25 0.26
N LYS A 150 -22.30 0.50 0.69
CA LYS A 150 -23.66 -0.04 0.85
C LYS A 150 -24.25 -0.47 -0.48
N GLN A 151 -24.10 0.34 -1.53
CA GLN A 151 -24.57 0.01 -2.88
C GLN A 151 -23.88 -1.26 -3.42
N LEU A 152 -22.60 -1.43 -3.15
CA LEU A 152 -21.84 -2.63 -3.50
C LEU A 152 -22.18 -3.85 -2.64
N GLY A 153 -22.94 -3.70 -1.55
CA GLY A 153 -23.32 -4.82 -0.69
C GLY A 153 -22.21 -5.27 0.28
N PHE A 154 -21.38 -4.34 0.77
CA PHE A 154 -20.46 -4.63 1.86
C PHE A 154 -21.20 -5.06 3.14
N ILE A 155 -20.67 -6.08 3.80
CA ILE A 155 -21.10 -6.51 5.13
C ILE A 155 -20.17 -5.82 6.14
N ILE A 156 -20.73 -5.02 7.05
CA ILE A 156 -19.99 -4.38 8.13
C ILE A 156 -20.23 -5.17 9.42
N LEU A 157 -19.16 -5.51 10.14
CA LEU A 157 -19.24 -6.15 11.45
C LEU A 157 -19.36 -5.06 12.54
N GLU A 158 -20.57 -4.90 13.07
CA GLU A 158 -20.90 -3.95 14.14
C GLU A 158 -20.39 -4.41 15.53
N GLY A 159 -20.26 -5.73 15.73
CA GLY A 159 -19.74 -6.32 16.96
C GLY A 159 -18.22 -6.52 17.00
N TYR A 160 -17.51 -6.18 15.91
CA TYR A 160 -16.07 -6.43 15.83
C TYR A 160 -15.27 -5.59 16.85
N THR A 161 -14.39 -6.26 17.58
CA THR A 161 -13.53 -5.66 18.61
C THR A 161 -12.08 -6.02 18.37
N LYS A 162 -11.19 -5.09 18.73
CA LYS A 162 -9.75 -5.34 18.77
C LYS A 162 -9.40 -6.36 19.88
N VAL A 163 -8.24 -7.01 19.78
CA VAL A 163 -7.72 -7.97 20.77
C VAL A 163 -6.53 -7.44 21.58
N GLY A 164 -5.89 -6.36 21.12
CA GLY A 164 -4.78 -5.71 21.80
C GLY A 164 -4.70 -4.21 21.51
N ASP A 165 -3.66 -3.54 21.98
CA ASP A 165 -3.56 -2.07 21.93
C ASP A 165 -2.88 -1.53 20.66
N ASN A 166 -1.94 -2.27 20.08
CA ASN A 166 -1.14 -1.82 18.94
C ASN A 166 -1.54 -2.53 17.64
N SER A 167 -1.09 -1.99 16.51
CA SER A 167 -1.44 -2.48 15.17
C SER A 167 -1.02 -3.94 14.93
N ALA A 168 0.24 -4.27 15.19
CA ALA A 168 0.79 -5.60 14.95
C ALA A 168 0.03 -6.70 15.69
N VAL A 169 -0.32 -6.46 16.96
CA VAL A 169 -0.99 -7.46 17.79
C VAL A 169 -2.44 -7.69 17.37
N ASN A 170 -3.10 -6.67 16.80
CA ASN A 170 -4.46 -6.81 16.25
C ASN A 170 -4.49 -7.45 14.86
N LEU A 171 -3.47 -7.22 14.04
CA LEU A 171 -3.40 -7.72 12.67
C LEU A 171 -2.80 -9.12 12.57
N LEU A 172 -1.93 -9.52 13.51
CA LEU A 172 -1.36 -10.87 13.54
C LEU A 172 -2.42 -11.98 13.55
N PRO A 173 -3.47 -11.95 14.40
CA PRO A 173 -4.51 -12.98 14.37
C PRO A 173 -5.24 -13.09 13.05
N ILE A 174 -5.44 -11.97 12.36
CA ILE A 174 -6.12 -11.92 11.07
C ILE A 174 -5.23 -12.50 9.98
N LEU A 175 -3.93 -12.18 10.02
CA LEU A 175 -2.97 -12.55 8.99
C LEU A 175 -2.37 -13.93 9.18
N ALA A 176 -2.25 -14.42 10.42
CA ALA A 176 -1.65 -15.72 10.75
C ALA A 176 -2.67 -16.77 11.23
N GLY A 177 -3.93 -16.37 11.48
CA GLY A 177 -4.98 -17.27 11.95
C GLY A 177 -4.77 -17.82 13.37
N LYS A 178 -3.91 -17.19 14.17
CA LYS A 178 -3.50 -17.64 15.52
C LYS A 178 -3.75 -16.57 16.59
N SER A 179 -3.97 -16.99 17.83
CA SER A 179 -4.22 -16.04 18.92
C SER A 179 -2.96 -15.30 19.34
N ILE A 180 -3.12 -14.09 19.87
CA ILE A 180 -2.07 -13.41 20.64
C ILE A 180 -2.26 -13.56 22.16
N LEU A 181 -3.42 -14.07 22.57
CA LEU A 181 -3.80 -14.27 23.96
C LEU A 181 -3.87 -15.78 24.26
N PRO A 182 -3.36 -16.23 25.41
CA PRO A 182 -3.42 -17.63 25.79
C PRO A 182 -4.87 -18.12 25.88
N GLN A 183 -5.15 -19.28 25.26
CA GLN A 183 -6.43 -20.00 25.38
C GLN A 183 -7.68 -19.26 24.85
N VAL A 184 -7.52 -18.18 24.07
CA VAL A 184 -8.66 -17.39 23.55
C VAL A 184 -9.00 -17.73 22.08
N GLY A 185 -8.07 -18.25 21.27
CA GLY A 185 -8.27 -18.38 19.82
C GLY A 185 -8.14 -19.79 19.27
N GLY A 186 -9.09 -20.17 18.39
CA GLY A 186 -8.98 -21.33 17.49
C GLY A 186 -8.62 -22.65 18.17
N ASN A 187 -7.54 -23.27 17.71
CA ASN A 187 -6.96 -24.52 18.22
C ASN A 187 -6.07 -24.33 19.47
N GLY A 188 -5.97 -23.10 20.00
CA GLY A 188 -5.13 -22.76 21.15
C GLY A 188 -3.71 -22.30 20.81
N ASP A 189 -3.33 -22.24 19.53
CA ASP A 189 -1.99 -21.80 19.12
C ASP A 189 -1.80 -20.29 19.26
N GLU A 190 -0.64 -19.90 19.77
CA GLU A 190 -0.23 -18.51 19.95
C GLU A 190 0.82 -18.07 18.91
N VAL A 191 0.72 -16.83 18.44
CA VAL A 191 1.67 -16.23 17.47
C VAL A 191 2.63 -15.21 18.09
N LEU A 192 2.35 -14.76 19.31
CA LEU A 192 3.19 -13.79 20.05
C LEU A 192 3.72 -14.41 21.35
N PRO A 193 4.86 -15.13 21.33
CA PRO A 193 5.47 -15.58 22.58
C PRO A 193 5.93 -14.39 23.44
N LEU A 194 5.70 -14.48 24.75
CA LEU A 194 6.07 -13.44 25.70
C LEU A 194 7.60 -13.19 25.71
N ASN A 195 8.03 -11.93 25.62
CA ASN A 195 9.43 -11.48 25.71
C ASN A 195 10.39 -12.14 24.72
N LYS A 196 9.92 -12.46 23.51
CA LYS A 196 10.76 -13.02 22.45
C LYS A 196 10.65 -12.22 21.17
N ILE A 197 11.77 -12.16 20.45
CA ILE A 197 11.81 -11.70 19.07
C ILE A 197 11.12 -12.73 18.19
N ILE A 198 10.31 -12.25 17.26
CA ILE A 198 9.53 -13.07 16.36
C ILE A 198 10.24 -13.17 15.03
N SER A 199 10.41 -14.41 14.59
CA SER A 199 10.85 -14.76 13.24
C SER A 199 9.64 -14.73 12.32
N LEU A 200 9.49 -13.65 11.55
CA LEU A 200 8.35 -13.48 10.65
C LEU A 200 8.33 -14.54 9.55
N GLU A 201 9.49 -15.07 9.17
CA GLU A 201 9.62 -16.13 8.15
C GLU A 201 9.02 -17.47 8.61
N ASP A 202 8.90 -17.70 9.91
CA ASP A 202 8.38 -18.93 10.50
C ASP A 202 6.84 -18.89 10.68
N ILE A 203 6.20 -17.78 10.34
CA ILE A 203 4.75 -17.62 10.44
C ILE A 203 4.12 -17.92 9.08
N ASP A 204 3.13 -18.81 9.07
CA ASP A 204 2.30 -19.09 7.90
C ASP A 204 1.25 -17.99 7.69
N PHE A 205 1.71 -16.85 7.20
CA PHE A 205 0.87 -15.72 6.90
C PHE A 205 -0.06 -15.97 5.71
N LEU A 206 -1.15 -15.21 5.65
CA LEU A 206 -2.16 -15.29 4.60
C LEU A 206 -1.59 -15.08 3.19
N TRP A 207 -0.59 -14.22 3.02
CA TRP A 207 0.08 -14.07 1.73
C TRP A 207 0.85 -15.33 1.31
N LYS A 208 1.45 -16.07 2.25
CA LYS A 208 2.12 -17.36 1.97
C LYS A 208 1.08 -18.42 1.56
N MET A 209 -0.05 -18.49 2.27
CA MET A 209 -1.18 -19.35 1.88
C MET A 209 -1.72 -19.02 0.48
N MET A 210 -1.76 -17.74 0.12
CA MET A 210 -2.19 -17.30 -1.21
C MET A 210 -1.14 -17.59 -2.29
N GLU A 211 0.15 -17.46 -1.97
CA GLU A 211 1.25 -17.88 -2.85
C GLU A 211 1.21 -19.39 -3.13
N ASP A 212 0.93 -20.23 -2.13
CA ASP A 212 0.76 -21.68 -2.28
C ASP A 212 -0.42 -22.03 -3.21
N ARG A 213 -1.47 -21.20 -3.21
CA ARG A 213 -2.59 -21.25 -4.19
C ARG A 213 -2.20 -20.74 -5.58
N LYS A 214 -0.93 -20.40 -5.80
CA LYS A 214 -0.39 -19.77 -7.00
C LYS A 214 -1.08 -18.45 -7.32
N CYS A 215 -1.33 -17.65 -6.29
CA CYS A 215 -1.82 -16.28 -6.43
C CYS A 215 -0.64 -15.30 -6.43
N ILE A 216 -0.80 -14.21 -7.16
CA ILE A 216 0.15 -13.09 -7.16
C ILE A 216 -0.03 -12.31 -5.86
N THR A 217 1.05 -12.04 -5.12
CA THR A 217 0.97 -11.47 -3.76
C THR A 217 1.66 -10.12 -3.66
N MET A 218 1.03 -9.19 -2.92
CA MET A 218 1.59 -7.88 -2.61
C MET A 218 1.46 -7.58 -1.11
N VAL A 219 2.53 -7.04 -0.52
CA VAL A 219 2.52 -6.43 0.81
C VAL A 219 2.97 -4.98 0.67
N ASN A 220 2.11 -4.06 1.07
CA ASN A 220 2.33 -2.62 0.97
C ASN A 220 2.11 -1.98 2.35
N ASP A 221 3.19 -1.58 3.01
CA ASP A 221 3.24 -1.07 4.38
C ASP A 221 3.73 0.38 4.35
N ASP A 222 2.81 1.32 4.54
CA ASP A 222 3.15 2.71 4.82
C ASP A 222 3.72 2.84 6.22
N ILE A 223 4.91 3.41 6.32
CA ILE A 223 5.72 3.34 7.53
C ILE A 223 5.53 4.53 8.48
N GLY A 224 5.08 5.68 7.96
CA GLY A 224 5.01 6.99 8.66
C GLY A 224 6.35 7.56 9.16
N ASP A 225 7.28 6.71 9.60
CA ASP A 225 8.62 7.03 10.06
C ASP A 225 9.59 5.92 9.60
N VAL A 226 10.83 6.30 9.27
CA VAL A 226 11.87 5.37 8.78
C VAL A 226 12.27 4.29 9.79
N LEU A 227 12.02 4.51 11.08
CA LEU A 227 12.28 3.58 12.17
C LEU A 227 11.05 2.74 12.55
N ARG A 228 9.92 2.91 11.84
CA ARG A 228 8.65 2.21 12.10
C ARG A 228 8.23 1.31 10.93
N GLY A 229 7.07 0.69 11.10
CA GLY A 229 6.43 -0.25 10.18
C GLY A 229 5.71 -1.35 10.96
N LEU A 230 4.68 -1.95 10.37
CA LEU A 230 3.77 -2.86 11.07
C LEU A 230 4.48 -4.02 11.78
N PHE A 231 5.47 -4.63 11.10
CA PHE A 231 6.31 -5.71 11.65
C PHE A 231 7.77 -5.30 11.76
N TYR A 232 8.00 -4.03 12.05
CA TYR A 232 9.34 -3.43 12.22
C TYR A 232 9.48 -2.71 13.57
N TYR A 233 8.36 -2.53 14.28
CA TYR A 233 8.31 -1.85 15.57
C TYR A 233 7.30 -2.55 16.50
N PRO A 234 7.59 -2.70 17.80
CA PRO A 234 8.85 -2.31 18.46
C PRO A 234 9.97 -3.35 18.22
N ASN A 235 11.23 -2.93 18.28
CA ASN A 235 12.37 -3.75 17.82
C ASN A 235 12.69 -4.95 18.73
N GLU A 236 12.17 -4.92 19.97
CA GLU A 236 12.27 -5.99 20.95
C GLU A 236 11.40 -7.20 20.57
N THR A 237 10.37 -6.97 19.75
CA THR A 237 9.46 -8.01 19.26
C THR A 237 9.64 -8.27 17.77
N PHE A 238 9.76 -7.21 16.96
CA PHE A 238 9.76 -7.31 15.50
C PHE A 238 11.03 -6.72 14.90
N GLN A 239 11.76 -7.53 14.14
CA GLN A 239 13.00 -7.12 13.48
C GLN A 239 12.84 -6.79 11.99
N GLY A 240 11.62 -6.88 11.47
CA GLY A 240 11.36 -6.80 10.03
C GLY A 240 11.67 -8.09 9.28
N TYR A 241 11.31 -8.10 8.00
CA TYR A 241 11.55 -9.25 7.14
C TYR A 241 13.01 -9.35 6.70
N LYS A 242 13.56 -10.56 6.65
CA LYS A 242 14.89 -10.87 6.08
C LYS A 242 14.84 -10.99 4.55
N THR A 243 13.70 -11.39 4.01
CA THR A 243 13.43 -11.49 2.58
C THR A 243 12.08 -10.85 2.27
N PRO A 244 11.83 -10.36 1.05
CA PRO A 244 10.52 -9.79 0.72
C PRO A 244 9.40 -10.80 1.03
N PRO A 245 8.34 -10.41 1.78
CA PRO A 245 7.30 -11.34 2.23
C PRO A 245 6.33 -11.78 1.12
N ALA A 246 6.38 -11.13 -0.05
CA ALA A 246 5.48 -11.34 -1.17
C ALA A 246 6.20 -11.00 -2.49
N HIS A 247 5.58 -11.34 -3.62
CA HIS A 247 6.13 -11.04 -4.94
C HIS A 247 6.42 -9.54 -5.12
N PHE A 248 5.53 -8.69 -4.59
CA PHE A 248 5.69 -7.24 -4.53
C PHE A 248 5.76 -6.74 -3.09
N TYR A 249 6.80 -5.97 -2.80
CA TYR A 249 7.03 -5.37 -1.49
C TYR A 249 7.62 -3.97 -1.61
N PHE A 250 6.91 -2.93 -1.16
CA PHE A 250 7.21 -1.53 -1.51
C PHE A 250 7.79 -0.67 -0.37
N ARG A 251 8.31 -1.28 0.70
CA ARG A 251 8.97 -0.52 1.78
C ARG A 251 10.11 0.40 1.30
N PRO A 252 10.98 0.02 0.34
CA PRO A 252 12.01 0.96 -0.15
C PRO A 252 11.43 2.24 -0.77
N PHE A 253 10.31 2.14 -1.49
CA PHE A 253 9.57 3.30 -2.00
C PHE A 253 9.08 4.20 -0.86
N HIS A 254 8.49 3.63 0.20
CA HIS A 254 8.08 4.40 1.37
C HIS A 254 9.28 5.04 2.09
N LEU A 255 10.35 4.29 2.33
CA LEU A 255 11.60 4.81 2.94
C LEU A 255 12.18 5.98 2.16
N PHE A 256 12.17 5.91 0.82
CA PHE A 256 12.64 7.00 -0.02
C PHE A 256 11.77 8.24 0.16
N ASN A 257 10.45 8.08 0.07
CA ASN A 257 9.51 9.20 0.17
C ASN A 257 9.53 9.84 1.56
N THR A 258 9.50 9.06 2.64
CA THR A 258 9.57 9.58 4.02
C THR A 258 10.84 10.39 4.26
N ARG A 259 11.97 10.00 3.65
CA ARG A 259 13.25 10.72 3.81
C ARG A 259 13.35 11.99 2.97
N HIS A 260 12.83 11.96 1.74
CA HIS A 260 13.16 12.98 0.74
C HIS A 260 11.96 13.78 0.27
N ASN A 261 10.78 13.16 0.18
CA ASN A 261 9.67 13.71 -0.57
C ASN A 261 8.48 14.19 0.25
N ILE A 262 8.30 13.73 1.49
CA ILE A 262 7.19 14.21 2.34
C ILE A 262 7.46 15.66 2.79
N ILE A 263 6.48 16.56 2.57
CA ILE A 263 6.52 17.97 2.94
C ILE A 263 5.20 18.42 3.62
N PRO A 264 5.27 19.19 4.73
CA PRO A 264 6.47 19.41 5.55
C PRO A 264 7.00 18.08 6.10
N VAL A 265 8.16 18.07 6.76
CA VAL A 265 8.62 16.84 7.45
C VAL A 265 7.52 16.35 8.39
N ASN A 266 7.15 15.08 8.31
CA ASN A 266 5.99 14.46 8.99
C ASN A 266 4.62 15.02 8.56
N GLY A 267 4.53 15.60 7.37
CA GLY A 267 3.30 16.07 6.74
C GLY A 267 2.59 14.96 5.94
N GLN A 268 1.49 15.33 5.26
CA GLN A 268 0.61 14.40 4.55
C GLN A 268 0.73 14.48 3.02
N CYS A 269 1.67 15.27 2.52
CA CYS A 269 1.82 15.54 1.10
C CYS A 269 3.23 15.22 0.62
N LEU A 270 3.35 14.76 -0.63
CA LEU A 270 4.61 14.71 -1.35
C LEU A 270 5.01 16.10 -1.87
N ARG A 271 6.28 16.33 -2.20
CA ARG A 271 6.77 17.61 -2.81
C ARG A 271 6.04 17.97 -4.10
N THR A 272 5.46 16.99 -4.76
CA THR A 272 4.64 17.12 -5.97
C THR A 272 3.25 17.67 -5.70
N GLY A 273 2.83 17.73 -4.43
CA GLY A 273 1.51 18.23 -3.99
C GLY A 273 0.46 17.14 -3.80
N GLU A 274 0.75 15.89 -4.17
CA GLU A 274 -0.14 14.74 -3.98
C GLU A 274 -0.23 14.37 -2.49
N ILE A 275 -1.42 13.99 -2.03
CA ILE A 275 -1.61 13.43 -0.69
C ILE A 275 -0.99 12.03 -0.65
N CYS A 276 -0.14 11.75 0.35
CA CYS A 276 0.62 10.50 0.44
C CYS A 276 -0.30 9.26 0.38
N ALA A 277 -1.40 9.28 1.12
CA ALA A 277 -2.35 8.17 1.16
C ALA A 277 -3.02 7.89 -0.20
N GLU A 278 -3.24 8.90 -1.04
CA GLU A 278 -3.83 8.70 -2.37
C GLU A 278 -2.86 7.96 -3.29
N VAL A 279 -1.57 8.29 -3.23
CA VAL A 279 -0.52 7.57 -3.96
C VAL A 279 -0.45 6.11 -3.54
N TYR A 280 -0.74 5.81 -2.27
CA TYR A 280 -0.75 4.44 -1.77
C TYR A 280 -2.00 3.68 -2.22
N LEU A 281 -3.15 4.36 -2.25
CA LEU A 281 -4.37 3.81 -2.84
C LEU A 281 -4.21 3.59 -4.35
N ASP A 282 -3.39 4.39 -5.05
CA ASP A 282 -3.08 4.16 -6.48
C ASP A 282 -2.33 2.83 -6.67
N ILE A 283 -1.38 2.51 -5.78
CA ILE A 283 -0.65 1.22 -5.82
C ILE A 283 -1.64 0.06 -5.65
N TRP A 284 -2.53 0.14 -4.66
CA TRP A 284 -3.56 -0.86 -4.40
C TRP A 284 -4.53 -1.05 -5.58
N GLU A 285 -5.10 0.04 -6.09
CA GLU A 285 -6.06 0.01 -7.20
C GLU A 285 -5.40 -0.51 -8.48
N THR A 286 -4.17 -0.07 -8.77
CA THR A 286 -3.42 -0.53 -9.94
C THR A 286 -3.11 -2.01 -9.85
N PHE A 287 -2.71 -2.51 -8.67
CA PHE A 287 -2.47 -3.94 -8.45
C PHE A 287 -3.74 -4.76 -8.71
N ALA A 288 -4.86 -4.39 -8.06
CA ALA A 288 -6.12 -5.11 -8.21
C ALA A 288 -6.63 -5.12 -9.65
N THR A 289 -6.47 -4.01 -10.37
CA THR A 289 -6.88 -3.87 -11.77
C THR A 289 -5.98 -4.67 -12.71
N LYS A 290 -4.66 -4.55 -12.55
CA LYS A 290 -3.68 -5.21 -13.42
C LYS A 290 -3.76 -6.72 -13.36
N PHE A 291 -4.04 -7.28 -12.18
CA PHE A 291 -4.06 -8.72 -11.95
C PHE A 291 -5.48 -9.29 -11.82
N LYS A 292 -6.51 -8.58 -12.31
CA LYS A 292 -7.92 -8.99 -12.20
C LYS A 292 -8.22 -10.39 -12.78
N ASP A 293 -7.47 -10.80 -13.80
CA ASP A 293 -7.68 -12.08 -14.51
C ASP A 293 -6.92 -13.26 -13.89
N PHE A 294 -6.14 -12.99 -12.84
CA PHE A 294 -5.38 -13.99 -12.08
C PHE A 294 -5.81 -13.98 -10.61
N CYS A 295 -5.59 -15.09 -9.92
CA CYS A 295 -5.67 -15.10 -8.48
C CYS A 295 -4.63 -14.14 -7.91
N HIS A 296 -5.05 -13.27 -7.01
CA HIS A 296 -4.17 -12.30 -6.39
C HIS A 296 -4.52 -12.06 -4.92
N PHE A 297 -3.53 -11.56 -4.19
CA PHE A 297 -3.66 -11.13 -2.81
C PHE A 297 -2.91 -9.83 -2.60
N SER A 298 -3.54 -8.87 -1.92
CA SER A 298 -2.80 -7.72 -1.40
C SER A 298 -3.16 -7.41 0.04
N PHE A 299 -2.13 -7.11 0.82
CA PHE A 299 -2.25 -6.50 2.13
C PHE A 299 -1.69 -5.08 2.05
N ASN A 300 -2.52 -4.09 2.35
CA ASN A 300 -2.18 -2.67 2.29
C ASN A 300 -2.47 -2.05 3.66
N PHE A 301 -1.44 -1.51 4.31
CA PHE A 301 -1.57 -0.86 5.61
C PHE A 301 -1.19 0.62 5.45
N ILE A 302 -2.17 1.50 5.61
CA ILE A 302 -2.00 2.96 5.54
C ILE A 302 -1.90 3.49 6.97
N THR A 303 -0.70 3.93 7.35
CA THR A 303 -0.37 4.36 8.72
C THR A 303 -0.51 5.86 8.87
N ASP A 304 0.21 6.62 8.04
CA ASP A 304 0.56 8.01 8.34
C ASP A 304 -0.65 8.95 8.30
N LEU A 305 -1.66 8.60 7.50
CA LEU A 305 -2.88 9.39 7.32
C LEU A 305 -3.61 9.63 8.64
N THR A 306 -3.86 8.58 9.42
CA THR A 306 -4.84 8.62 10.52
C THR A 306 -4.25 8.33 11.89
N HIS A 307 -3.03 7.79 11.96
CA HIS A 307 -2.38 7.41 13.22
C HIS A 307 -2.32 8.58 14.22
N ASN A 308 -1.83 9.75 13.79
CA ASN A 308 -1.68 10.92 14.67
C ASN A 308 -2.96 11.78 14.76
N ASN A 309 -3.71 11.89 13.66
CA ASN A 309 -4.90 12.73 13.61
C ASN A 309 -6.06 11.98 12.89
N PRO A 310 -7.13 11.62 13.62
CA PRO A 310 -8.24 10.86 13.04
C PRO A 310 -9.01 11.64 11.97
N ASN A 311 -8.97 12.97 11.99
CA ASN A 311 -9.76 13.81 11.08
C ASN A 311 -9.22 13.80 9.64
N TYR A 312 -7.97 13.41 9.42
CA TYR A 312 -7.38 13.39 8.08
C TYR A 312 -7.96 12.30 7.17
N ILE A 313 -8.70 11.33 7.71
CA ILE A 313 -9.35 10.30 6.91
C ILE A 313 -10.29 10.89 5.85
N GLU A 314 -10.96 12.00 6.17
CA GLU A 314 -11.91 12.68 5.27
C GLU A 314 -11.24 13.16 3.97
N ALA A 315 -9.92 13.39 3.99
CA ALA A 315 -9.16 13.82 2.82
C ALA A 315 -9.13 12.77 1.69
N ILE A 316 -9.43 11.49 2.00
CA ILE A 316 -9.47 10.42 1.00
C ILE A 316 -10.88 9.89 0.72
N ASP A 317 -11.95 10.52 1.22
CA ASP A 317 -13.33 10.02 1.02
C ASP A 317 -13.70 9.96 -0.47
N ASP A 318 -13.50 11.06 -1.18
CA ASP A 318 -13.75 11.12 -2.63
C ASP A 318 -12.87 10.13 -3.40
N ARG A 319 -11.60 10.04 -3.01
CA ARG A 319 -10.60 9.21 -3.68
C ARG A 319 -10.84 7.72 -3.47
N LEU A 320 -11.26 7.27 -2.28
CA LEU A 320 -11.59 5.86 -2.03
C LEU A 320 -12.92 5.48 -2.66
N ALA A 321 -13.95 6.34 -2.59
CA ALA A 321 -15.22 6.11 -3.29
C ALA A 321 -15.01 5.94 -4.80
N THR A 322 -14.19 6.82 -5.42
CA THR A 322 -13.85 6.74 -6.84
C THR A 322 -13.09 5.45 -7.19
N SER A 323 -12.15 5.00 -6.35
CA SER A 323 -11.49 3.70 -6.56
C SER A 323 -12.47 2.56 -6.52
N LEU A 324 -13.36 2.50 -5.52
CA LEU A 324 -14.37 1.44 -5.44
C LEU A 324 -15.26 1.43 -6.69
N GLN A 325 -15.62 2.61 -7.19
CA GLN A 325 -16.39 2.73 -8.44
C GLN A 325 -15.62 2.16 -9.62
N ARG A 326 -14.36 2.57 -9.83
CA ARG A 326 -13.52 2.04 -10.90
C ARG A 326 -13.29 0.55 -10.78
N LEU A 327 -13.10 0.02 -9.57
CA LEU A 327 -12.90 -1.41 -9.36
C LEU A 327 -14.17 -2.20 -9.73
N HIS A 328 -15.34 -1.66 -9.38
CA HIS A 328 -16.63 -2.23 -9.76
C HIS A 328 -16.86 -2.21 -11.26
N ASP A 329 -16.67 -1.05 -11.90
CA ASP A 329 -16.95 -0.86 -13.33
C ASP A 329 -16.01 -1.69 -14.22
N ASN A 330 -14.79 -2.00 -13.73
CA ASN A 330 -13.86 -2.92 -14.37
C ASN A 330 -14.12 -4.40 -14.05
N GLY A 331 -15.19 -4.73 -13.33
CA GLY A 331 -15.62 -6.10 -13.03
C GLY A 331 -14.75 -6.85 -12.02
N ILE A 332 -13.94 -6.15 -11.23
CA ILE A 332 -12.93 -6.78 -10.35
C ILE A 332 -13.62 -7.51 -9.19
N PHE A 333 -14.74 -6.99 -8.67
CA PHE A 333 -15.53 -7.64 -7.62
C PHE A 333 -16.20 -8.96 -8.04
N ASN A 334 -16.16 -9.34 -9.32
CA ASN A 334 -16.68 -10.63 -9.80
C ASN A 334 -15.86 -11.82 -9.28
N SER A 335 -14.59 -11.60 -8.95
CA SER A 335 -13.67 -12.65 -8.50
C SER A 335 -12.79 -12.24 -7.32
N MET A 336 -12.96 -11.02 -6.80
CA MET A 336 -12.18 -10.46 -5.70
C MET A 336 -13.06 -10.22 -4.46
N ALA A 337 -12.62 -10.75 -3.32
CA ALA A 337 -13.07 -10.31 -2.01
C ALA A 337 -12.26 -9.09 -1.57
N LEU A 338 -12.93 -8.07 -1.02
CA LEU A 338 -12.30 -6.86 -0.50
C LEU A 338 -12.67 -6.66 0.96
N VAL A 339 -11.66 -6.59 1.82
CA VAL A 339 -11.79 -6.18 3.21
C VAL A 339 -11.29 -4.74 3.34
N ILE A 340 -12.12 -3.86 3.92
CA ILE A 340 -11.71 -2.52 4.36
C ILE A 340 -11.90 -2.48 5.87
N MET A 341 -10.83 -2.21 6.60
CA MET A 341 -10.84 -2.31 8.05
C MET A 341 -9.91 -1.30 8.73
N GLY A 342 -10.13 -1.10 10.02
CA GLY A 342 -9.14 -0.54 10.94
C GLY A 342 -8.52 -1.65 11.78
N ASP A 343 -7.29 -1.46 12.21
CA ASP A 343 -6.60 -2.34 13.16
C ASP A 343 -7.06 -2.09 14.61
N HIS A 344 -7.29 -0.81 14.94
CA HIS A 344 -7.90 -0.29 16.17
C HIS A 344 -8.49 1.11 15.89
N GLY A 345 -9.23 1.71 16.83
CA GLY A 345 -9.61 3.12 16.72
C GLY A 345 -8.51 4.08 17.24
N ASN A 346 -8.71 5.39 17.17
CA ASN A 346 -7.64 6.34 17.50
C ASN A 346 -7.22 6.29 18.99
N ARG A 347 -5.91 6.07 19.22
CA ARG A 347 -5.28 5.95 20.55
C ARG A 347 -4.32 7.08 20.91
N ILE A 348 -4.22 8.13 20.10
CA ILE A 348 -3.16 9.14 20.25
C ILE A 348 -3.73 10.50 20.61
N ASN A 349 -4.84 10.88 19.99
CA ASN A 349 -5.41 12.20 20.19
C ASN A 349 -6.19 12.30 21.51
N SER A 350 -6.52 13.52 21.94
CA SER A 350 -7.19 13.83 23.21
C SER A 350 -8.52 13.10 23.42
N ILE A 351 -9.18 12.69 22.33
CA ILE A 351 -10.46 11.98 22.36
C ILE A 351 -10.37 10.66 23.14
N GLN A 352 -9.22 9.98 23.14
CA GLN A 352 -9.01 8.74 23.90
C GLN A 352 -9.21 8.90 25.42
N ARG A 353 -9.08 10.12 25.94
CA ARG A 353 -9.25 10.41 27.38
C ARG A 353 -10.72 10.44 27.78
N THR A 354 -11.63 10.48 26.82
CA THR A 354 -13.07 10.45 27.04
C THR A 354 -13.60 9.02 27.11
N TYR A 355 -14.73 8.81 27.78
CA TYR A 355 -15.40 7.51 27.81
C TYR A 355 -15.76 7.02 26.40
N VAL A 356 -16.30 7.91 25.57
CA VAL A 356 -16.69 7.59 24.18
C VAL A 356 -15.48 7.23 23.33
N GLY A 357 -14.38 7.97 23.45
CA GLY A 357 -13.14 7.67 22.72
C GLY A 357 -12.58 6.29 23.05
N ARG A 358 -12.65 5.85 24.32
CA ARG A 358 -12.24 4.48 24.71
C ARG A 358 -13.13 3.38 24.12
N ILE A 359 -14.41 3.66 23.90
CA ILE A 359 -15.32 2.73 23.21
C ILE A 359 -14.97 2.67 21.72
N GLU A 360 -14.82 3.82 21.07
CA GLU A 360 -14.46 3.88 19.65
C GLU A 360 -13.11 3.24 19.37
N GLU A 361 -12.14 3.44 20.26
CA GLU A 361 -10.81 2.84 20.19
C GLU A 361 -10.87 1.31 20.14
N ARG A 362 -11.81 0.68 20.86
CA ARG A 362 -12.02 -0.78 20.90
C ARG A 362 -12.86 -1.32 19.75
N ALA A 363 -13.53 -0.46 18.99
CA ALA A 363 -14.46 -0.82 17.93
C ALA A 363 -13.93 -0.40 16.54
N PRO A 364 -12.84 -1.03 16.05
CA PRO A 364 -12.35 -0.78 14.70
C PRO A 364 -13.40 -1.11 13.63
N LEU A 365 -13.25 -0.49 12.46
CA LEU A 365 -14.00 -0.91 11.28
C LEU A 365 -13.58 -2.33 10.89
N PHE A 366 -14.54 -3.19 10.58
CA PHE A 366 -14.30 -4.36 9.75
C PHE A 366 -15.45 -4.47 8.75
N SER A 367 -15.11 -4.45 7.47
CA SER A 367 -16.10 -4.60 6.40
C SER A 367 -15.57 -5.51 5.32
N ILE A 368 -16.46 -6.27 4.68
CA ILE A 368 -16.09 -7.21 3.63
C ILE A 368 -17.12 -7.23 2.49
N ARG A 369 -16.62 -7.21 1.26
CA ARG A 369 -17.37 -7.53 0.03
C ARG A 369 -16.85 -8.86 -0.52
N LEU A 370 -17.76 -9.78 -0.79
CA LEU A 370 -17.48 -11.10 -1.36
C LEU A 370 -18.13 -11.22 -2.74
N PRO A 371 -17.53 -11.90 -3.73
CA PRO A 371 -18.16 -12.08 -5.04
C PRO A 371 -19.54 -12.75 -4.97
N ASP A 372 -20.43 -12.41 -5.90
CA ASP A 372 -21.81 -12.89 -5.89
C ASP A 372 -21.88 -14.42 -6.06
N ALA A 373 -20.99 -14.98 -6.89
CA ALA A 373 -20.86 -16.43 -7.06
C ALA A 373 -20.39 -17.14 -5.78
N PHE A 374 -19.49 -16.52 -5.01
CA PHE A 374 -19.07 -17.03 -3.71
C PHE A 374 -20.25 -17.04 -2.74
N ILE A 375 -21.00 -15.93 -2.69
CA ILE A 375 -22.19 -15.81 -1.82
C ILE A 375 -23.25 -16.86 -2.19
N TYR A 376 -23.49 -17.07 -3.49
CA TYR A 376 -24.47 -18.05 -3.97
C TYR A 376 -24.08 -19.49 -3.61
N LYS A 377 -22.79 -19.82 -3.68
CA LYS A 377 -22.27 -21.16 -3.40
C LYS A 377 -22.21 -21.49 -1.90
N TYR A 378 -21.76 -20.54 -1.07
CA TYR A 378 -21.49 -20.75 0.36
C TYR A 378 -22.57 -20.12 1.25
N GLN A 379 -23.84 -20.43 0.99
CA GLN A 379 -24.97 -19.76 1.65
C GLN A 379 -24.99 -19.95 3.17
N GLN A 380 -24.56 -21.11 3.66
CA GLN A 380 -24.50 -21.40 5.10
C GLN A 380 -23.46 -20.52 5.80
N GLU A 381 -22.27 -20.42 5.22
CA GLU A 381 -21.16 -19.60 5.72
C GLU A 381 -21.53 -18.12 5.69
N ILE A 382 -22.19 -17.65 4.63
CA ILE A 382 -22.72 -16.28 4.56
C ILE A 382 -23.81 -16.05 5.61
N GLY A 383 -24.69 -17.03 5.84
CA GLY A 383 -25.68 -16.98 6.90
C GLY A 383 -25.04 -16.86 8.29
N ASN A 384 -23.96 -17.59 8.54
CA ASN A 384 -23.18 -17.50 9.77
C ASN A 384 -22.46 -16.15 9.89
N LEU A 385 -21.84 -15.66 8.82
CA LEU A 385 -21.20 -14.34 8.79
C LEU A 385 -22.21 -13.24 9.16
N LYS A 386 -23.39 -13.24 8.53
CA LYS A 386 -24.46 -12.28 8.79
C LYS A 386 -25.01 -12.36 10.22
N LYS A 387 -25.02 -13.53 10.85
CA LYS A 387 -25.41 -13.67 12.27
C LYS A 387 -24.36 -13.10 13.21
N ASN A 388 -23.08 -13.22 12.87
CA ASN A 388 -21.95 -12.72 13.66
C ASN A 388 -21.59 -11.25 13.37
N THR A 389 -22.43 -10.52 12.63
CA THR A 389 -22.20 -9.08 12.42
C THR A 389 -22.43 -8.26 13.69
N LYS A 390 -23.19 -8.76 14.66
CA LYS A 390 -23.67 -8.00 15.83
C LYS A 390 -23.00 -8.44 17.11
#